data_AF-A0A846YT83-F1
#
_entry.id   AF-A0A846YT83-F1
#
_cell.length_a   1.000
_cell.length_b   1.000
_cell.length_c   1.000
_cell.angle_alpha   90.00
_cell.angle_beta   90.00
_cell.angle_gamma   90.00
#
_symmetry.space_group_name_H-M   'P 1'
#
loop_
_entity.id
_entity.type
_entity.pdbx_description
1 polymer ?
#
loop_
_entity_poly.entity_id
_entity_poly.type
_entity_poly.pdbx_seq_one_letter_code
_entity_poly.pdbx_strand_id
1 'polypeptide(L)'
;MAVLSAITHAKDRSIDAILKTLADALHELEDEEDFHVFAELTELGLGATRAAKTWSKLMSVDLSFYRSRTSQRLRAEGRAEGRAEGRVEGRTEGLFEGRVEGRVEGRVEEVIDKTLRLLEARGIDIPDSAREHMQTCTDLDVLDRWFDRAISAADIHEVLAE
;
A
#
# COMPACT_ATOMS: atom_id res chain seq x y z
N MET A 1 -40.99 13.96 9.91
CA MET A 1 -41.31 15.40 10.14
C MET A 1 -40.24 16.12 10.98
N ALA A 2 -39.70 15.52 12.04
CA ALA A 2 -38.68 16.15 12.90
C ALA A 2 -37.37 16.50 12.18
N VAL A 3 -36.87 15.62 11.29
CA VAL A 3 -35.67 15.88 10.45
C VAL A 3 -35.85 17.14 9.59
N LEU A 4 -36.95 17.23 8.84
CA LEU A 4 -37.24 18.39 7.99
C LEU A 4 -37.40 19.68 8.81
N SER A 5 -38.04 19.60 9.98
CA SER A 5 -38.15 20.74 10.91
C SER A 5 -36.78 21.22 11.40
N ALA A 6 -35.87 20.30 11.74
CA ALA A 6 -34.51 20.64 12.13
C ALA A 6 -33.75 21.35 10.99
N ILE A 7 -33.93 20.89 9.76
CA ILE A 7 -33.29 21.46 8.57
C ILE A 7 -33.85 22.85 8.24
N THR A 8 -35.18 23.03 8.25
CA THR A 8 -35.81 24.32 7.91
C THR A 8 -35.56 25.39 8.96
N HIS A 9 -35.44 24.99 10.23
CA HIS A 9 -35.21 25.90 11.36
C HIS A 9 -33.73 25.97 11.79
N ALA A 10 -32.80 25.51 10.94
CA ALA A 10 -31.37 25.41 11.27
C ALA A 10 -30.69 26.72 11.73
N LYS A 11 -31.29 27.88 11.40
CA LYS A 11 -30.78 29.21 11.76
C LYS A 11 -31.54 29.87 12.93
N ASP A 12 -32.59 29.23 13.42
CA ASP A 12 -33.44 29.79 14.47
C ASP A 12 -32.82 29.62 15.85
N ARG A 13 -33.15 30.54 16.78
CA ARG A 13 -32.61 30.50 18.15
C ARG A 13 -33.13 29.30 18.96
N SER A 14 -34.23 28.69 18.56
CA SER A 14 -34.87 27.55 19.21
C SER A 14 -34.44 26.18 18.65
N ILE A 15 -33.53 26.14 17.67
CA ILE A 15 -33.10 24.90 17.01
C ILE A 15 -32.54 23.85 17.98
N ASP A 16 -31.87 24.29 19.05
CA ASP A 16 -31.26 23.39 20.03
C ASP A 16 -32.30 22.48 20.73
N ALA A 17 -33.56 22.92 20.88
CA ALA A 17 -34.64 22.09 21.42
C ALA A 17 -35.13 21.06 20.39
N ILE A 18 -35.27 21.46 19.12
CA ILE A 18 -35.70 20.58 18.03
C ILE A 18 -34.66 19.46 17.81
N LEU A 19 -33.37 19.81 17.82
CA LEU A 19 -32.29 18.83 17.67
C LEU A 19 -32.22 17.84 18.84
N LYS A 20 -32.48 18.29 20.07
CA LYS A 20 -32.54 17.39 21.24
C LYS A 20 -33.69 16.40 21.11
N THR A 21 -34.90 16.88 20.82
CA THR A 21 -36.07 16.01 20.63
C THR A 21 -35.88 15.04 19.46
N LEU A 22 -35.26 15.50 18.37
CA LEU A 22 -34.92 14.62 17.26
C LEU A 22 -33.89 13.56 17.68
N ALA A 23 -32.84 13.96 18.40
CA ALA A 23 -31.86 13.01 18.91
C ALA A 23 -32.54 11.96 19.80
N ASP A 24 -33.33 12.37 20.80
CA ASP A 24 -34.04 11.46 21.71
C ASP A 24 -34.93 10.48 20.92
N ALA A 25 -35.71 10.97 19.95
CA ALA A 25 -36.57 10.14 19.11
C ALA A 25 -35.80 9.15 18.24
N LEU A 26 -34.61 9.52 17.74
CA LEU A 26 -33.75 8.60 17.00
C LEU A 26 -33.23 7.48 17.91
N HIS A 27 -32.92 7.77 19.18
CA HIS A 27 -32.44 6.74 20.12
C HIS A 27 -33.54 5.74 20.53
N GLU A 28 -34.81 6.07 20.29
CA GLU A 28 -35.95 5.17 20.48
C GLU A 28 -36.22 4.26 19.26
N LEU A 29 -35.52 4.47 18.13
CA LEU A 29 -35.66 3.60 16.97
C LEU A 29 -34.99 2.25 17.23
N GLU A 30 -35.75 1.18 17.02
CA GLU A 30 -35.22 -0.19 17.07
C GLU A 30 -34.46 -0.56 15.78
N ASP A 31 -34.75 0.13 14.67
CA ASP A 31 -34.13 -0.09 13.36
C ASP A 31 -32.87 0.79 13.20
N GLU A 32 -31.72 0.12 13.12
CA GLU A 32 -30.40 0.75 12.97
C GLU A 32 -30.23 1.46 11.61
N GLU A 33 -30.87 0.95 10.55
CA GLU A 33 -30.76 1.53 9.21
C GLU A 33 -31.51 2.87 9.15
N ASP A 34 -32.72 2.91 9.72
CA ASP A 34 -33.52 4.15 9.82
C ASP A 34 -32.82 5.21 10.67
N PHE A 35 -32.18 4.81 11.78
CA PHE A 35 -31.37 5.73 12.60
C PHE A 35 -30.30 6.43 11.75
N HIS A 36 -29.52 5.65 10.99
CA HIS A 36 -28.42 6.17 10.18
C HIS A 36 -28.91 7.10 9.06
N VAL A 37 -29.96 6.70 8.35
CA VAL A 37 -30.54 7.49 7.25
C VAL A 37 -31.00 8.85 7.76
N PHE A 38 -31.71 8.91 8.89
CA PHE A 38 -32.21 10.18 9.42
C PHE A 38 -31.12 11.04 10.05
N ALA A 39 -30.10 10.43 10.68
CA ALA A 39 -28.99 11.17 11.25
C ALA A 39 -28.13 11.83 10.17
N GLU A 40 -27.83 11.10 9.09
CA GLU A 40 -27.06 11.61 7.95
C GLU A 40 -27.83 12.70 7.18
N LEU A 41 -29.12 12.47 6.89
CA LEU A 41 -29.98 13.48 6.27
C LEU A 41 -30.02 14.78 7.09
N THR A 42 -30.06 14.66 8.41
CA THR A 42 -30.05 15.83 9.31
C THR A 42 -28.71 16.55 9.25
N GLU A 43 -27.59 15.83 9.32
CA GLU A 43 -26.26 16.44 9.26
C GLU A 43 -26.02 17.18 7.94
N LEU A 44 -26.38 16.56 6.81
CA LEU A 44 -26.30 17.16 5.48
C LEU A 44 -27.19 18.41 5.37
N GLY A 45 -28.42 18.34 5.86
CA GLY A 45 -29.36 19.46 5.78
C GLY A 45 -29.02 20.64 6.69
N LEU A 46 -28.34 20.40 7.81
CA LEU A 46 -27.86 21.47 8.70
C LEU A 46 -26.63 22.21 8.13
N GLY A 47 -25.84 21.57 7.27
CA GLY A 47 -24.68 22.16 6.60
C GLY A 47 -23.66 22.79 7.58
N ALA A 48 -23.05 23.93 7.22
CA ALA A 48 -22.04 24.60 8.05
C ALA A 48 -22.63 25.52 9.15
N THR A 49 -23.85 25.27 9.61
CA THR A 49 -24.53 26.12 10.60
C THR A 49 -24.07 25.86 12.04
N ARG A 50 -24.42 26.76 12.97
CA ARG A 50 -24.24 26.51 14.41
C ARG A 50 -24.99 25.24 14.84
N ALA A 51 -26.15 24.98 14.26
CA ALA A 51 -26.97 23.81 14.55
C ALA A 51 -26.24 22.49 14.24
N ALA A 52 -25.45 22.42 13.17
CA ALA A 52 -24.61 21.25 12.89
C ALA A 52 -23.59 20.95 13.99
N LYS A 53 -23.04 21.99 14.64
CA LYS A 53 -22.14 21.81 15.81
C LYS A 53 -22.89 21.29 17.03
N THR A 54 -24.13 21.73 17.24
CA THR A 54 -24.98 21.18 18.31
C THR A 54 -25.34 19.72 18.00
N TRP A 55 -25.71 19.42 16.76
CA TRP A 55 -26.05 18.08 16.28
C TRP A 55 -24.88 17.09 16.45
N SER A 56 -23.69 17.47 16.01
CA SER A 56 -22.46 16.68 16.19
C SER A 56 -22.22 16.34 17.67
N LYS A 57 -22.44 17.28 18.59
CA LYS A 57 -22.31 17.02 20.04
C LYS A 57 -23.35 16.04 20.57
N LEU A 58 -24.60 16.15 20.12
CA LEU A 58 -25.68 15.23 20.53
C LEU A 58 -25.40 13.81 20.01
N MET A 59 -24.99 13.66 18.75
CA MET A 59 -24.65 12.36 18.16
C MET A 59 -23.35 11.76 18.72
N SER A 60 -22.44 12.59 19.24
CA SER A 60 -21.22 12.12 19.91
C SER A 60 -21.48 11.43 21.26
N VAL A 61 -22.64 11.65 21.88
CA VAL A 61 -22.96 11.05 23.18
C VAL A 61 -23.24 9.55 23.06
N ASP A 62 -23.68 9.06 21.88
CA ASP A 62 -23.97 7.64 21.68
C ASP A 62 -22.95 6.91 20.77
N LEU A 63 -21.67 7.03 21.14
CA LEU A 63 -20.61 6.17 20.61
C LEU A 63 -20.64 4.75 21.19
N SER A 64 -21.74 4.32 21.83
CA SER A 64 -21.86 2.98 22.40
C SER A 64 -21.80 1.89 21.33
N PHE A 65 -22.31 2.17 20.13
CA PHE A 65 -22.15 1.34 18.94
C PHE A 65 -20.67 1.11 18.57
N TYR A 66 -19.79 2.12 18.74
CA TYR A 66 -18.35 1.96 18.50
C TYR A 66 -17.65 1.15 19.61
N ARG A 67 -18.26 1.01 20.78
CA ARG A 67 -17.74 0.25 21.93
C ARG A 67 -18.42 -1.11 22.14
N SER A 68 -19.47 -1.44 21.40
CA SER A 68 -20.20 -2.70 21.54
C SER A 68 -19.31 -3.92 21.30
N ARG A 69 -19.63 -5.05 21.94
CA ARG A 69 -18.87 -6.31 21.81
C ARG A 69 -18.84 -6.81 20.36
N THR A 70 -19.93 -6.62 19.62
CA THR A 70 -20.08 -6.99 18.21
C THR A 70 -19.19 -6.12 17.32
N SER A 71 -19.18 -4.80 17.54
CA SER A 71 -18.33 -3.87 16.80
C SER A 71 -16.84 -4.04 17.10
N GLN A 72 -16.49 -4.41 18.34
CA GLN A 72 -15.11 -4.78 18.68
C GLN A 72 -14.68 -6.07 17.96
N ARG A 73 -15.57 -7.07 17.88
CA ARG A 73 -15.31 -8.33 17.17
C ARG A 73 -15.13 -8.13 15.68
N LEU A 74 -16.04 -7.39 15.02
CA LEU A 74 -15.95 -7.09 13.59
C LEU A 74 -14.64 -6.36 13.22
N ARG A 75 -14.19 -5.40 14.05
CA ARG A 75 -12.88 -4.74 13.84
C ARG A 75 -11.70 -5.67 14.11
N ALA A 76 -11.80 -6.55 15.10
CA ALA A 76 -10.75 -7.51 15.38
C ALA A 76 -10.61 -8.52 14.22
N GLU A 77 -11.72 -8.95 13.65
CA GLU A 77 -11.80 -9.82 12.48
C GLU A 77 -11.24 -9.13 11.24
N GLY A 78 -11.71 -7.93 10.89
CA GLY A 78 -11.16 -7.17 9.76
C GLY A 78 -9.66 -6.84 9.90
N ARG A 79 -9.17 -6.58 11.12
CA ARG A 79 -7.72 -6.43 11.37
C ARG A 79 -6.95 -7.75 11.28
N ALA A 80 -7.58 -8.87 11.60
CA ALA A 80 -6.95 -10.18 11.47
C ALA A 80 -6.85 -10.58 9.99
N GLU A 81 -7.92 -10.38 9.24
CA GLU A 81 -8.02 -10.60 7.80
C GLU A 81 -7.03 -9.71 7.03
N GLY A 82 -7.07 -8.39 7.23
CA GLY A 82 -6.12 -7.48 6.55
C GLY A 82 -4.65 -7.76 6.88
N ARG A 83 -4.35 -8.26 8.10
CA ARG A 83 -2.98 -8.72 8.44
C ARG A 83 -2.61 -10.06 7.82
N ALA A 84 -3.59 -10.92 7.56
CA ALA A 84 -3.37 -12.19 6.89
C ALA A 84 -3.14 -11.95 5.40
N GLU A 85 -4.01 -11.16 4.76
CA GLU A 85 -3.91 -10.75 3.36
C GLU A 85 -2.60 -10.03 3.09
N GLY A 86 -2.28 -8.97 3.84
CA GLY A 86 -1.02 -8.22 3.65
C GLY A 86 0.24 -9.07 3.89
N ARG A 87 0.18 -10.13 4.71
CA ARG A 87 1.29 -11.08 4.86
C ARG A 87 1.42 -12.04 3.68
N VAL A 88 0.30 -12.44 3.06
CA VAL A 88 0.31 -13.30 1.88
C VAL A 88 0.83 -12.49 0.70
N GLU A 89 0.26 -11.31 0.47
CA GLU A 89 0.62 -10.41 -0.62
C GLU A 89 2.10 -10.01 -0.54
N GLY A 90 2.56 -9.50 0.60
CA GLY A 90 3.97 -9.12 0.77
C GLY A 90 4.95 -10.31 0.66
N ARG A 91 4.52 -11.54 0.99
CA ARG A 91 5.35 -12.74 0.75
C ARG A 91 5.38 -13.12 -0.73
N THR A 92 4.25 -13.05 -1.42
CA THR A 92 4.18 -13.39 -2.84
C THR A 92 4.96 -12.39 -3.68
N GLU A 93 4.85 -11.10 -3.38
CA GLU A 93 5.61 -10.04 -4.05
C GLU A 93 7.10 -10.19 -3.77
N GLY A 94 7.50 -10.27 -2.50
CA GLY A 94 8.92 -10.43 -2.15
C GLY A 94 9.56 -11.71 -2.71
N LEU A 95 8.81 -12.81 -2.82
CA LEU A 95 9.29 -14.03 -3.46
C LEU A 95 9.43 -13.87 -4.98
N PHE A 96 8.52 -13.14 -5.62
CA PHE A 96 8.57 -12.90 -7.05
C PHE A 96 9.74 -11.98 -7.40
N GLU A 97 9.87 -10.84 -6.70
CA GLU A 97 10.96 -9.89 -6.87
C GLU A 97 12.31 -10.56 -6.63
N GLY A 98 12.51 -11.21 -5.48
CA GLY A 98 13.76 -11.89 -5.18
C GLY A 98 14.11 -13.02 -6.15
N ARG A 99 13.11 -13.67 -6.76
CA ARG A 99 13.35 -14.69 -7.81
C ARG A 99 13.74 -14.06 -9.15
N VAL A 100 13.18 -12.90 -9.49
CA VAL A 100 13.55 -12.19 -10.72
C VAL A 100 14.96 -11.62 -10.58
N GLU A 101 15.24 -10.93 -9.49
CA GLU A 101 16.56 -10.37 -9.17
C GLU A 101 17.63 -11.47 -9.13
N GLY A 102 17.41 -12.54 -8.35
CA GLY A 102 18.36 -13.65 -8.27
C GLY A 102 18.57 -14.39 -9.60
N ARG A 103 17.59 -14.35 -10.52
CA ARG A 103 17.78 -14.91 -11.88
C ARG A 103 18.64 -13.98 -12.74
N VAL A 104 18.48 -12.68 -12.63
CA VAL A 104 19.30 -11.71 -13.39
C VAL A 104 20.74 -11.76 -12.89
N GLU A 105 20.93 -11.70 -11.56
CA GLU A 105 22.25 -11.84 -10.93
C GLU A 105 22.92 -13.16 -11.31
N GLY A 106 22.19 -14.28 -11.24
CA GLY A 106 22.73 -15.58 -11.64
C GLY A 106 23.14 -15.66 -13.12
N ARG A 107 22.45 -14.93 -14.02
CA ARG A 107 22.85 -14.85 -15.43
C ARG A 107 24.11 -14.01 -15.62
N VAL A 108 24.24 -12.90 -14.89
CA VAL A 108 25.44 -12.06 -14.90
C VAL A 108 26.65 -12.89 -14.44
N GLU A 109 26.53 -13.57 -13.30
CA GLU A 109 27.59 -14.44 -12.77
C GLU A 109 27.96 -15.56 -13.74
N GLU A 110 26.97 -16.18 -14.40
CA GLU A 110 27.19 -17.25 -15.38
C GLU A 110 27.99 -16.77 -16.59
N VAL A 111 27.66 -15.59 -17.15
CA VAL A 111 28.38 -15.03 -18.30
C VAL A 111 29.81 -14.65 -17.90
N ILE A 112 30.01 -14.08 -16.71
CA ILE A 112 31.33 -13.75 -16.18
C ILE A 112 32.18 -15.02 -16.02
N ASP A 113 31.67 -16.05 -15.35
CA ASP A 113 32.39 -17.33 -15.16
C ASP A 113 32.76 -17.97 -16.50
N LYS A 114 31.83 -18.01 -17.46
CA LYS A 114 32.10 -18.51 -18.81
C LYS A 114 33.19 -17.71 -19.53
N THR A 115 33.14 -16.39 -19.43
CA THR A 115 34.14 -15.51 -20.06
C THR A 115 35.52 -15.72 -19.45
N LEU A 116 35.61 -15.78 -18.12
CA LEU A 116 36.87 -16.02 -17.41
C LEU A 116 37.47 -17.39 -17.76
N ARG A 117 36.65 -18.44 -17.82
CA ARG A 117 37.08 -19.79 -18.25
C ARG A 117 37.57 -19.81 -19.68
N LEU A 118 36.92 -19.07 -20.58
CA LEU A 118 37.33 -18.96 -21.97
C LEU A 118 38.70 -18.28 -22.09
N LEU A 119 38.91 -17.18 -21.37
CA LEU A 119 40.18 -16.45 -21.36
C LEU A 119 41.33 -17.30 -20.78
N GLU A 120 41.07 -18.02 -19.69
CA GLU A 120 42.02 -18.97 -19.10
C GLU A 120 42.38 -20.11 -20.08
N ALA A 121 41.39 -20.69 -20.76
CA ALA A 121 41.62 -21.72 -21.77
C ALA A 121 42.44 -21.23 -22.97
N ARG A 122 42.36 -19.93 -23.28
CA ARG A 122 43.16 -19.27 -24.32
C ARG A 122 44.55 -18.87 -23.83
N GLY A 123 44.83 -19.00 -22.54
CA GLY A 123 46.11 -18.60 -21.94
C GLY A 123 46.29 -17.08 -21.86
N ILE A 124 45.19 -16.32 -21.85
CA ILE A 124 45.21 -14.87 -21.65
C ILE A 124 45.32 -14.60 -20.16
N ASP A 125 46.35 -13.84 -19.76
CA ASP A 125 46.53 -13.46 -18.35
C ASP A 125 45.44 -12.46 -17.93
N ILE A 126 44.81 -12.73 -16.79
CA ILE A 126 43.68 -11.94 -16.27
C ILE A 126 44.14 -11.29 -14.96
N PRO A 127 44.59 -10.03 -14.98
CA PRO A 127 44.98 -9.33 -13.77
C PRO A 127 43.76 -9.17 -12.84
N ASP A 128 44.00 -9.11 -11.53
CA ASP A 128 42.95 -9.01 -10.52
C ASP A 128 42.04 -7.79 -10.75
N SER A 129 42.59 -6.68 -11.24
CA SER A 129 41.82 -5.48 -11.60
C SER A 129 40.81 -5.72 -12.72
N ALA A 130 41.15 -6.54 -13.72
CA ALA A 130 40.23 -6.93 -14.78
C ALA A 130 39.14 -7.86 -14.26
N ARG A 131 39.50 -8.80 -13.38
CA ARG A 131 38.52 -9.68 -12.72
C ARG A 131 37.52 -8.89 -11.88
N GLU A 132 37.99 -7.93 -11.09
CA GLU A 132 37.14 -7.06 -10.29
C GLU A 132 36.23 -6.17 -11.17
N HIS A 133 36.77 -5.66 -12.29
CA HIS A 133 35.97 -4.90 -13.26
C HIS A 133 34.84 -5.75 -13.87
N MET A 134 35.13 -7.02 -14.18
CA MET A 134 34.10 -7.92 -14.70
C MET A 134 33.04 -8.26 -13.65
N GLN A 135 33.44 -8.51 -12.41
CA GLN A 135 32.54 -8.85 -11.29
C GLN A 135 31.65 -7.70 -10.84
N THR A 136 32.05 -6.46 -11.08
CA THR A 136 31.25 -5.26 -10.75
C THR A 136 30.28 -4.86 -11.87
N CYS A 137 30.36 -5.51 -13.04
CA CYS A 137 29.46 -5.26 -14.16
C CYS A 137 28.12 -6.00 -13.97
N THR A 138 27.01 -5.28 -14.07
CA THR A 138 25.65 -5.83 -14.01
C THR A 138 24.91 -5.76 -15.35
N ASP A 139 25.56 -5.21 -16.38
CA ASP A 139 24.99 -5.06 -17.72
C ASP A 139 25.27 -6.30 -18.57
N LEU A 140 24.23 -7.10 -18.81
CA LEU A 140 24.33 -8.32 -19.60
C LEU A 140 24.77 -8.06 -21.06
N ASP A 141 24.39 -6.93 -21.66
CA ASP A 141 24.77 -6.64 -23.04
C ASP A 141 26.27 -6.32 -23.14
N VAL A 142 26.83 -5.66 -22.12
CA VAL A 142 28.29 -5.45 -22.00
C VAL A 142 29.01 -6.78 -21.81
N LEU A 143 28.52 -7.62 -20.91
CA LEU A 143 29.10 -8.93 -20.63
C LEU A 143 29.06 -9.87 -21.84
N ASP A 144 27.96 -9.89 -22.60
CA ASP A 144 27.83 -10.67 -23.83
C ASP A 144 28.83 -10.18 -24.90
N ARG A 145 29.03 -8.85 -25.03
CA ARG A 145 30.07 -8.31 -25.93
C ARG A 145 31.47 -8.73 -25.50
N TRP A 146 31.77 -8.71 -24.21
CA TRP A 146 33.05 -9.19 -23.69
C TRP A 146 33.23 -10.68 -23.97
N PHE A 147 32.19 -11.49 -23.78
CA PHE A 147 32.22 -12.91 -24.11
C PHE A 147 32.52 -13.15 -25.59
N ASP A 148 31.84 -12.44 -26.50
CA ASP A 148 32.07 -12.56 -27.94
C ASP A 148 33.50 -12.14 -28.34
N ARG A 149 34.01 -11.05 -27.77
CA ARG A 149 35.39 -10.60 -28.02
C ARG A 149 36.43 -11.57 -27.43
N ALA A 150 36.14 -12.17 -26.29
CA ALA A 150 37.01 -13.16 -25.65
C ALA A 150 37.27 -14.40 -26.52
N ILE A 151 36.50 -14.62 -27.59
CA ILE A 151 36.74 -15.69 -28.57
C ILE A 151 37.97 -15.38 -29.45
N SER A 152 38.19 -14.12 -29.82
CA SER A 152 39.23 -13.73 -30.78
C SER A 152 40.31 -12.78 -30.23
N ALA A 153 40.06 -12.07 -29.14
CA ALA A 153 40.97 -11.07 -28.56
C ALA A 153 42.37 -11.63 -28.28
N ALA A 154 43.43 -10.87 -28.50
CA ALA A 154 44.80 -11.27 -28.20
C ALA A 154 45.15 -11.11 -26.71
N ASP A 155 44.50 -10.16 -26.04
CA ASP A 155 44.72 -9.83 -24.63
C ASP A 155 43.44 -9.32 -23.94
N ILE A 156 43.53 -9.12 -22.62
CA ILE A 156 42.41 -8.70 -21.78
C ILE A 156 41.91 -7.27 -22.08
N HIS A 157 42.78 -6.38 -22.56
CA HIS A 157 42.40 -5.00 -22.88
C HIS A 157 41.50 -4.95 -24.11
N GLU A 158 41.74 -5.81 -25.11
CA GLU A 158 40.85 -5.93 -26.28
C GLU A 158 39.46 -6.47 -25.92
N VAL A 159 39.38 -7.34 -24.90
CA VAL A 159 38.10 -7.87 -24.40
C VAL A 159 37.30 -6.74 -23.74
N LEU A 160 37.94 -6.00 -22.84
CA LEU A 160 37.33 -4.98 -22.00
C LEU A 160 37.22 -3.59 -22.66
N ALA A 161 37.65 -3.43 -23.91
CA ALA A 161 37.48 -2.19 -24.66
C ALA A 161 35.98 -1.81 -24.77
N GLU A 162 35.64 -0.52 -24.90
CA GLU A 162 34.24 -0.11 -25.13
C GLU A 162 33.72 -0.53 -26.51
#